data_AF-Q92CR9-F1
#
_entry.id   AF-Q92CR9-F1
#
_cell.length_a   1.000
_cell.length_b   1.000
_cell.length_c   1.000
_cell.angle_alpha   90.00
_cell.angle_beta   90.00
_cell.angle_gamma   90.00
#
_symmetry.space_group_name_H-M   'P 1'
#
loop_
_entity.id
_entity.type
_entity.pdbx_description
1 polymer ?
#
loop_
_entity_poly.entity_id
_entity_poly.type
_entity_poly.pdbx_seq_one_letter_code
_entity_poly.pdbx_strand_id
1 'polypeptide(L)'
;MELTKENFKKLDQIHLSLENRHSMSEIIDILSESYIEITQSGVVKDFSYYKSLKTLGDSALEIMNYDIKILDETKVLSYYKLKNLSENSYTMRSNIWIFENGSWKLTFHQGTKIV
;
A
#
# COMPACT_ATOMS: atom_id res chain seq x y z
N MET A 1 -4.68 -17.48 -4.77
CA MET A 1 -4.00 -16.55 -5.70
C MET A 1 -2.55 -16.97 -5.80
N GLU A 2 -1.96 -17.02 -7.00
CA GLU A 2 -0.53 -17.32 -7.16
C GLU A 2 0.36 -16.17 -6.65
N LEU A 3 1.54 -16.48 -6.12
CA LEU A 3 2.48 -15.51 -5.55
C LEU A 3 3.33 -14.81 -6.62
N THR A 4 2.68 -14.00 -7.47
CA THR A 4 3.33 -13.33 -8.61
C THR A 4 3.40 -11.82 -8.45
N LYS A 5 4.39 -11.19 -9.09
CA LYS A 5 4.54 -9.71 -9.11
C LYS A 5 3.25 -9.04 -9.60
N GLU A 6 2.63 -9.58 -10.64
CA GLU A 6 1.41 -9.03 -11.23
C GLU A 6 0.22 -9.05 -10.26
N ASN A 7 0.05 -10.14 -9.51
CA ASN A 7 -1.05 -10.26 -8.56
C ASN A 7 -0.89 -9.29 -7.37
N PHE A 8 0.31 -9.18 -6.80
CA PHE A 8 0.55 -8.25 -5.71
C PHE A 8 0.55 -6.79 -6.18
N LYS A 9 0.96 -6.51 -7.42
CA LYS A 9 0.85 -5.17 -8.01
C LYS A 9 -0.61 -4.71 -8.07
N LYS A 10 -1.55 -5.60 -8.40
CA LYS A 10 -2.99 -5.29 -8.37
C LYS A 10 -3.48 -4.97 -6.97
N LEU A 11 -3.03 -5.72 -5.96
CA LEU A 11 -3.33 -5.43 -4.56
C LEU A 11 -2.78 -4.06 -4.13
N ASP A 12 -1.54 -3.73 -4.51
CA ASP A 12 -0.95 -2.42 -4.24
C ASP A 12 -1.69 -1.27 -4.96
N GLN A 13 -2.20 -1.52 -6.16
CA GLN A 13 -2.98 -0.53 -6.91
C GLN A 13 -4.29 -0.16 -6.22
N ILE A 14 -4.90 -1.04 -5.41
CA ILE A 14 -6.09 -0.72 -4.62
C ILE A 14 -5.83 0.47 -3.69
N HIS A 15 -4.64 0.54 -3.09
CA HIS A 15 -4.24 1.64 -2.20
C HIS A 15 -3.86 2.94 -2.94
N LEU A 16 -3.72 2.90 -4.27
CA LEU A 16 -3.24 4.02 -5.09
C LEU A 16 -4.30 4.61 -6.03
N SER A 17 -5.35 3.85 -6.36
CA SER A 17 -6.39 4.32 -7.29
C SER A 17 -7.14 5.52 -6.70
N LEU A 18 -7.46 6.49 -7.55
CA LEU A 18 -8.15 7.70 -7.13
C LEU A 18 -9.54 7.37 -6.56
N GLU A 19 -10.25 6.45 -7.22
CA GLU A 19 -11.57 5.97 -6.80
C GLU A 19 -11.55 5.39 -5.38
N ASN A 20 -10.59 4.51 -5.08
CA ASN A 20 -10.50 3.88 -3.76
C ASN A 20 -10.01 4.85 -2.69
N ARG A 21 -9.17 5.83 -3.07
CA ARG A 21 -8.77 6.92 -2.18
C ARG A 21 -9.93 7.85 -1.85
N HIS A 22 -10.90 8.02 -2.74
CA HIS A 22 -12.10 8.82 -2.49
C HIS A 22 -13.14 8.09 -1.65
N SER A 23 -13.33 6.80 -1.89
CA SER A 23 -14.37 6.02 -1.19
C SER A 23 -13.88 5.40 0.12
N MET A 24 -12.57 5.18 0.26
CA MET A 24 -11.89 4.43 1.33
C MET A 24 -12.32 2.98 1.51
N SER A 25 -13.48 2.53 0.99
CA SER A 25 -14.05 1.20 1.25
C SER A 25 -13.07 0.08 0.92
N GLU A 26 -12.59 0.02 -0.33
CA GLU A 26 -11.66 -1.06 -0.72
C GLU A 26 -10.32 -0.96 0.00
N ILE A 27 -9.85 0.27 0.30
CA ILE A 27 -8.62 0.46 1.07
C ILE A 27 -8.79 -0.19 2.45
N ILE A 28 -9.85 0.15 3.16
CA ILE A 28 -10.10 -0.42 4.50
C ILE A 28 -10.28 -1.93 4.43
N ASP A 29 -10.96 -2.46 3.40
CA ASP A 29 -11.19 -3.89 3.23
C ASP A 29 -9.89 -4.67 3.04
N ILE A 30 -8.85 -4.10 2.45
CA ILE A 30 -7.55 -4.77 2.28
C ILE A 30 -6.61 -4.59 3.47
N LEU A 31 -6.89 -3.72 4.45
CA LEU A 31 -6.02 -3.57 5.61
C LEU A 31 -6.24 -4.71 6.62
N SER A 32 -5.15 -5.16 7.24
CA SER A 32 -5.23 -5.99 8.44
C SER A 32 -5.63 -5.14 9.65
N GLU A 33 -6.28 -5.73 10.65
CA GLU A 33 -6.51 -5.05 11.94
C GLU A 33 -5.20 -4.65 12.63
N SER A 34 -4.11 -5.37 12.31
CA SER A 34 -2.75 -5.08 12.78
C SER A 34 -2.01 -4.00 11.98
N TYR A 35 -2.67 -3.37 11.00
CA TYR A 35 -2.02 -2.48 10.05
C TYR A 35 -1.34 -1.27 10.71
N ILE A 36 -0.11 -1.02 10.28
CA ILE A 36 0.62 0.23 10.54
C ILE A 36 1.21 0.81 9.25
N GLU A 37 1.28 2.14 9.20
CA GLU A 37 2.06 2.90 8.23
C GLU A 37 3.13 3.73 8.94
N ILE A 38 4.35 3.74 8.40
CA ILE A 38 5.31 4.82 8.63
C ILE A 38 5.22 5.80 7.46
N THR A 39 4.64 6.97 7.71
CA THR A 39 4.44 7.98 6.66
C THR A 39 5.78 8.55 6.18
N GLN A 40 5.76 9.27 5.05
CA GLN A 40 6.94 9.98 4.54
C GLN A 40 7.51 11.05 5.51
N SER A 41 6.74 11.47 6.51
CA SER A 41 7.19 12.37 7.58
C SER A 41 7.71 11.64 8.81
N GLY A 42 7.77 10.31 8.79
CA GLY A 42 8.21 9.48 9.91
C GLY A 42 7.17 9.30 11.02
N VAL A 43 5.91 9.67 10.77
CA VAL A 43 4.81 9.50 11.73
C VAL A 43 4.22 8.11 11.56
N VAL A 44 3.98 7.41 12.67
CA VAL A 44 3.27 6.12 12.66
C VAL A 44 1.77 6.36 12.67
N LYS A 45 1.05 5.74 11.73
CA LYS A 45 -0.42 5.69 11.66
C LYS A 45 -0.87 4.24 11.69
N ASP A 46 -2.06 3.98 12.23
CA ASP A 46 -2.59 2.63 12.39
C ASP A 46 -3.92 2.45 11.63
N PHE A 47 -4.45 1.23 11.69
CA PHE A 47 -5.76 0.90 11.13
C PHE A 47 -6.88 1.83 11.60
N SER A 48 -6.91 2.21 12.89
CA SER A 48 -7.96 3.08 13.45
C SER A 48 -7.93 4.47 12.84
N TYR A 49 -6.73 5.03 12.63
CA TYR A 49 -6.56 6.28 11.90
C TYR A 49 -7.14 6.18 10.50
N TYR A 50 -6.77 5.14 9.73
CA TYR A 50 -7.26 4.96 8.37
C TYR A 50 -8.78 4.78 8.31
N LYS A 51 -9.37 4.00 9.23
CA LYS A 51 -10.82 3.79 9.34
C LYS A 51 -11.60 5.08 9.65
N SER A 52 -10.94 6.08 10.25
CA SER A 52 -11.54 7.39 10.52
C SER A 52 -11.54 8.34 9.32
N LEU A 53 -10.76 8.04 8.28
CA LEU A 53 -10.64 8.89 7.10
C LEU A 53 -11.86 8.72 6.18
N LYS A 54 -12.28 9.83 5.58
CA LYS A 54 -13.27 9.84 4.50
C LYS A 54 -12.66 9.79 3.10
N THR A 55 -11.39 10.20 2.97
CA THR A 55 -10.64 10.24 1.72
C THR A 55 -9.14 10.21 2.01
N LEU A 56 -8.34 9.77 1.05
CA LEU A 56 -6.88 9.67 1.11
C LEU A 56 -6.20 10.38 -0.08
N GLY A 57 -6.46 11.68 -0.19
CA GLY A 57 -5.78 12.59 -1.13
C GLY A 57 -6.07 12.31 -2.62
N ASP A 58 -5.69 13.28 -3.46
CA ASP A 58 -6.08 13.32 -4.89
C ASP A 58 -4.89 13.20 -5.85
N SER A 59 -3.73 12.79 -5.34
CA SER A 59 -2.51 12.72 -6.15
C SER A 59 -2.64 11.68 -7.25
N ALA A 60 -2.22 12.04 -8.46
CA ALA A 60 -2.05 11.09 -9.55
C ALA A 60 -0.73 10.33 -9.34
N LEU A 61 -0.80 9.00 -9.21
CA LEU A 61 0.31 8.15 -8.77
C LEU A 61 0.66 7.11 -9.83
N GLU A 62 1.95 6.95 -10.09
CA GLU A 62 2.47 5.98 -11.07
C GLU A 62 3.48 5.02 -10.42
N ILE A 63 3.20 3.72 -10.47
CA ILE A 63 4.12 2.66 -10.01
C ILE A 63 5.24 2.45 -11.04
N MET A 64 6.48 2.43 -10.57
CA MET A 64 7.68 2.14 -11.34
C MET A 64 8.50 1.04 -10.65
N ASN A 65 9.20 0.22 -11.43
CA ASN A 65 10.17 -0.79 -10.94
C ASN A 65 9.60 -1.68 -9.82
N TYR A 66 8.41 -2.25 -10.07
CA TYR A 66 7.70 -3.06 -9.07
C TYR A 66 8.35 -4.43 -8.91
N ASP A 67 8.56 -4.83 -7.66
CA ASP A 67 9.04 -6.16 -7.33
C ASP A 67 8.44 -6.67 -6.02
N ILE A 68 8.58 -7.98 -5.80
CA ILE A 68 8.17 -8.66 -4.58
C ILE A 68 9.30 -9.57 -4.07
N LYS A 69 9.23 -9.88 -2.79
CA LYS A 69 9.96 -10.96 -2.15
C LYS A 69 8.97 -11.83 -1.39
N ILE A 70 8.89 -13.10 -1.78
CA ILE A 70 8.13 -14.11 -1.03
C ILE A 70 8.90 -14.37 0.26
N LEU A 71 8.27 -14.11 1.41
CA LEU A 71 8.85 -14.38 2.72
C LEU A 71 8.50 -15.80 3.18
N ASP A 72 7.23 -16.19 2.99
CA ASP A 72 6.72 -17.55 3.10
C ASP A 72 5.42 -17.67 2.28
N GLU A 73 4.75 -18.83 2.31
CA GLU A 73 3.47 -19.07 1.59
C GLU A 73 2.31 -18.14 2.00
N THR A 74 2.43 -17.47 3.14
CA THR A 74 1.42 -16.57 3.73
C THR A 74 1.90 -15.13 3.84
N LYS A 75 3.13 -14.79 3.44
CA LYS A 75 3.72 -13.45 3.63
C LYS A 75 4.53 -13.02 2.42
N VAL A 76 4.26 -11.82 1.94
CA VAL A 76 4.94 -11.22 0.79
C VAL A 76 5.32 -9.79 1.08
N LEU A 77 6.59 -9.45 0.86
CA LEU A 77 7.06 -8.08 0.82
C LEU A 77 6.92 -7.56 -0.61
N SER A 78 6.21 -6.46 -0.83
CA SER A 78 6.28 -5.73 -2.11
C SER A 78 7.05 -4.43 -1.94
N TYR A 79 7.78 -4.02 -2.98
CA TYR A 79 8.52 -2.78 -2.97
C TYR A 79 8.61 -2.21 -4.37
N TYR A 80 8.48 -0.89 -4.48
CA TYR A 80 8.46 -0.20 -5.76
C TYR A 80 8.80 1.27 -5.60
N LYS A 81 9.14 1.92 -6.71
CA LYS A 81 9.24 3.37 -6.78
C LYS A 81 7.87 3.93 -7.18
N LEU A 82 7.41 4.97 -6.50
CA LEU A 82 6.15 5.63 -6.79
C LEU A 82 6.45 7.08 -7.19
N LYS A 83 5.94 7.48 -8.36
CA LYS A 83 5.98 8.87 -8.82
C LYS A 83 4.65 9.54 -8.50
N ASN A 84 4.72 10.69 -7.83
CA ASN A 84 3.59 11.61 -7.73
C ASN A 84 3.66 12.57 -8.93
N LEU A 85 2.69 12.44 -9.84
CA LEU A 85 2.63 13.24 -11.06
C LEU A 85 2.24 14.70 -10.78
N SER A 86 1.47 14.94 -9.72
CA SER A 86 1.01 16.27 -9.32
C SER A 86 2.14 17.12 -8.72
N GLU A 87 3.05 16.49 -7.99
CA GLU A 87 4.15 17.16 -7.27
C GLU A 87 5.52 16.96 -7.94
N ASN A 88 5.59 16.15 -8.99
CA ASN A 88 6.83 15.67 -9.60
C ASN A 88 7.84 15.14 -8.55
N SER A 89 7.33 14.41 -7.56
CA SER A 89 8.10 13.85 -6.45
C SER A 89 8.15 12.33 -6.53
N TYR A 90 9.15 11.73 -5.89
CA TYR A 90 9.33 10.28 -5.88
C TYR A 90 9.45 9.74 -4.46
N THR A 91 8.86 8.57 -4.24
CA THR A 91 9.01 7.81 -3.00
C THR A 91 9.40 6.36 -3.31
N MET A 92 10.15 5.74 -2.41
CA MET A 92 10.21 4.29 -2.32
C MET A 92 9.06 3.80 -1.43
N ARG A 93 8.32 2.81 -1.92
CA ARG A 93 7.26 2.12 -1.18
C ARG A 93 7.73 0.75 -0.75
N SER A 94 7.36 0.35 0.45
CA SER A 94 7.58 -1.00 0.98
C SER A 94 6.34 -1.44 1.74
N ASN A 95 5.87 -2.65 1.44
CA ASN A 95 4.65 -3.20 2.01
C ASN A 95 4.87 -4.63 2.48
N ILE A 96 4.20 -5.02 3.57
CA ILE A 96 4.05 -6.42 3.92
C ILE A 96 2.59 -6.81 3.77
N TRP A 97 2.37 -7.81 2.93
CA TRP A 97 1.10 -8.50 2.75
C TRP A 97 1.12 -9.81 3.53
N ILE A 98 0.04 -10.09 4.25
CA ILE A 98 -0.19 -11.33 4.98
C ILE A 98 -1.47 -12.01 4.48
N PHE A 99 -1.48 -13.33 4.41
CA PHE A 99 -2.68 -14.09 4.09
C PHE A 99 -3.41 -14.46 5.38
N GLU A 100 -4.54 -13.82 5.64
CA GLU A 100 -5.37 -14.04 6.82
C GLU A 100 -6.85 -14.10 6.47
N ASN A 101 -7.60 -14.97 7.18
CA ASN A 101 -9.04 -15.15 6.98
C ASN A 101 -9.46 -15.37 5.52
N GLY A 102 -8.64 -16.10 4.75
CA GLY A 102 -8.90 -16.43 3.35
C GLY A 102 -8.60 -15.32 2.33
N SER A 103 -7.99 -14.20 2.74
CA SER A 103 -7.65 -13.08 1.86
C SER A 103 -6.27 -12.49 2.16
N TRP A 104 -5.68 -11.81 1.18
CA TRP A 104 -4.45 -11.05 1.39
C TRP A 104 -4.78 -9.69 2.00
N LYS A 105 -4.08 -9.36 3.10
CA LYS A 105 -4.21 -8.11 3.83
C LYS A 105 -2.89 -7.37 3.92
N LEU A 106 -2.93 -6.06 3.81
CA LEU A 106 -1.80 -5.17 4.04
C LEU A 106 -1.64 -4.95 5.56
N THR A 107 -0.50 -5.36 6.13
CA THR A 107 -0.21 -5.19 7.58
C THR A 107 0.85 -4.11 7.84
N PHE A 108 1.68 -3.81 6.86
CA PHE A 108 2.71 -2.78 6.98
C PHE A 108 2.82 -1.98 5.69
N HIS A 109 2.93 -0.66 5.82
CA HIS A 109 3.24 0.26 4.72
C HIS A 109 4.32 1.26 5.13
N GLN A 110 5.24 1.58 4.23
CA GLN A 110 6.14 2.72 4.40
C GLN A 110 6.35 3.44 3.07
N GLY A 111 6.33 4.77 3.10
CA GLY A 111 6.78 5.63 2.02
C GLY A 111 8.01 6.43 2.43
N THR A 112 9.13 6.27 1.73
CA THR A 112 10.35 7.06 1.98
C THR A 112 10.60 8.00 0.80
N LYS A 113 10.73 9.30 1.04
CA LYS A 113 11.02 10.27 -0.01
C LYS A 113 12.41 10.02 -0.61
N ILE A 114 12.51 10.06 -1.93
CA ILE A 114 13.78 10.05 -2.65
C ILE A 114 14.20 11.51 -2.83
N VAL A 115 15.36 11.87 -2.26
CA VAL A 115 15.97 13.22 -2.30
C VAL A 115 17.17 13.23 -3.22
#